data_AF-A0A5C5VQK8-F1
#
_entry.id   AF-A0A5C5VQK8-F1
#
_cell.length_a   1.000
_cell.length_b   1.000
_cell.length_c   1.000
_cell.angle_alpha   90.00
_cell.angle_beta   90.00
_cell.angle_gamma   90.00
#
_symmetry.space_group_name_H-M   'P 1'
#
loop_
_entity.id
_entity.type
_entity.pdbx_description
1 polymer ?
#
loop_
_entity_poly.entity_id
_entity_poly.type
_entity_poly.pdbx_seq_one_letter_code
_entity_poly.pdbx_strand_id
1 'polypeptide(L)'
;MDSISDAVVYAVAYLHCREAREGILDDDESALEHVMAYLSHATTDEENALAAAAERALLEEQSLERPSRAMIEFLSKWMEAMLGRDWDGNRRL
;
A
#
# COMPACT_ATOMS: atom_id res chain seq x y z
N MET A 1 4.36 9.22 14.46
CA MET A 1 4.74 9.23 13.03
C MET A 1 5.73 8.12 12.86
N ASP A 2 5.33 7.05 12.18
CA ASP A 2 6.24 5.98 11.82
C ASP A 2 6.66 6.21 10.37
N SER A 3 7.71 7.03 10.19
CA SER A 3 8.15 7.49 8.86
C SER A 3 8.58 6.34 7.96
N ILE A 4 8.90 5.17 8.53
CA ILE A 4 9.27 3.97 7.78
C ILE A 4 8.02 3.33 7.18
N SER A 5 6.96 3.13 7.97
CA SER A 5 5.68 2.59 7.45
C SER A 5 5.08 3.49 6.38
N ASP A 6 5.12 4.81 6.58
CA ASP A 6 4.65 5.79 5.59
C ASP A 6 5.47 5.68 4.29
N ALA A 7 6.80 5.60 4.39
CA ALA A 7 7.67 5.46 3.22
C ALA A 7 7.43 4.15 2.47
N VAL A 8 7.23 3.03 3.19
CA VAL A 8 6.94 1.72 2.58
C VAL A 8 5.62 1.76 1.82
N VAL A 9 4.55 2.26 2.44
CA VAL A 9 3.24 2.38 1.79
C VAL A 9 3.32 3.22 0.51
N TYR A 10 3.97 4.39 0.57
CA TYR A 10 4.13 5.25 -0.61
C TYR A 10 4.98 4.60 -1.70
N ALA A 11 6.07 3.91 -1.33
CA ALA A 11 6.94 3.24 -2.28
C ALA A 11 6.19 2.14 -3.05
N VAL A 12 5.44 1.29 -2.34
CA VAL A 12 4.70 0.20 -3.00
C VAL A 12 3.54 0.73 -3.82
N ALA A 13 2.82 1.73 -3.31
CA ALA A 13 1.72 2.36 -4.05
C ALA A 13 2.20 3.05 -5.33
N TYR A 14 3.37 3.69 -5.30
CA TYR A 14 3.99 4.28 -6.47
C TYR A 14 4.41 3.21 -7.50
N LEU A 15 5.09 2.15 -7.07
CA LEU A 15 5.50 1.05 -7.96
C LEU A 15 4.30 0.43 -8.66
N HIS A 16 3.25 0.10 -7.90
CA HIS A 16 2.01 -0.46 -8.44
C HIS A 16 1.34 0.48 -9.46
N CYS A 17 1.24 1.77 -9.15
CA CYS A 17 0.63 2.75 -10.07
C CYS A 17 1.50 3.01 -11.31
N ARG A 18 2.82 2.94 -11.19
CA ARG A 18 3.75 3.08 -12.32
C ARG A 18 3.64 1.91 -13.27
N GLU A 19 3.66 0.69 -12.74
CA GLU A 19 3.49 -0.55 -13.49
C GLU A 19 2.17 -0.53 -14.29
N ALA A 20 1.06 -0.19 -13.63
CA ALA A 20 -0.26 -0.10 -14.27
C ALA A 20 -0.32 0.94 -15.41
N ARG A 21 0.55 1.96 -15.39
CA ARG A 21 0.57 3.04 -16.38
C ARG A 21 1.51 2.75 -17.56
N GLU A 22 2.66 2.14 -17.30
CA GLU A 22 3.74 2.03 -18.29
C GLU A 22 3.86 0.61 -18.89
N GLY A 23 3.26 -0.41 -18.27
CA GLY A 23 3.28 -1.78 -18.79
C GLY A 23 4.69 -2.39 -18.88
N ILE A 24 5.65 -1.85 -18.14
CA ILE A 24 7.02 -2.35 -18.02
C ILE A 24 6.99 -3.45 -16.96
N LEU A 25 6.88 -4.70 -17.40
CA LEU A 25 6.51 -5.84 -16.56
C LEU A 25 7.69 -6.52 -15.85
N ASP A 26 8.89 -6.56 -16.43
CA ASP A 26 9.81 -7.63 -16.03
C ASP A 26 10.58 -7.41 -14.71
N ASP A 27 10.91 -6.18 -14.31
CA ASP A 27 11.76 -5.93 -13.12
C ASP A 27 10.99 -5.40 -11.90
N ASP A 28 9.89 -4.64 -12.10
CA ASP A 28 9.16 -3.96 -11.01
C ASP A 28 8.12 -4.88 -10.34
N GLU A 29 7.46 -5.77 -11.10
CA GLU A 29 6.49 -6.75 -10.59
C GLU A 29 7.18 -7.68 -9.58
N SER A 30 8.39 -8.15 -9.90
CA SER A 30 9.19 -8.99 -9.00
C SER A 30 9.55 -8.26 -7.70
N ALA A 31 9.90 -6.97 -7.76
CA ALA A 31 10.22 -6.20 -6.57
C ALA A 31 9.00 -6.01 -5.66
N LEU A 32 7.82 -5.77 -6.24
CA LEU A 32 6.57 -5.62 -5.50
C LEU A 32 6.16 -6.93 -4.81
N GLU A 33 6.26 -8.05 -5.53
CA GLU A 33 6.01 -9.39 -4.98
C GLU A 33 6.95 -9.71 -3.80
N HIS A 34 8.24 -9.38 -3.91
CA HIS A 34 9.20 -9.62 -2.84
C HIS A 34 8.91 -8.77 -1.59
N VAL A 35 8.55 -7.50 -1.78
CA VAL A 35 8.16 -6.62 -0.67
C VAL A 35 6.89 -7.14 0.00
N MET A 36 5.87 -7.51 -0.77
CA MET A 36 4.63 -8.08 -0.22
C MET A 36 4.89 -9.41 0.50
N ALA A 37 5.73 -10.29 -0.05
CA ALA A 37 6.11 -11.54 0.59
C ALA A 37 6.84 -11.30 1.92
N TYR A 38 7.77 -10.33 1.98
CA TYR A 38 8.43 -9.97 3.23
C TYR A 38 7.45 -9.43 4.27
N LEU A 39 6.56 -8.52 3.86
CA LEU A 39 5.56 -7.90 4.74
C LEU A 39 4.47 -8.89 5.21
N SER A 40 4.27 -10.02 4.52
CA SER A 40 3.37 -11.09 4.97
C SER A 40 3.78 -11.75 6.29
N HIS A 41 5.01 -11.48 6.75
CA HIS A 41 5.54 -11.92 8.04
C HIS A 41 5.55 -10.81 9.10
N ALA A 42 4.92 -9.66 8.83
CA ALA A 42 4.80 -8.58 9.79
C ALA A 42 4.14 -9.06 11.08
N THR A 43 4.65 -8.57 12.21
CA THR A 43 3.99 -8.73 13.50
C THR A 43 2.71 -7.90 13.55
N THR A 44 1.80 -8.24 14.46
CA THR A 44 0.55 -7.47 14.65
C THR A 44 0.77 -5.97 14.83
N ASP A 45 1.83 -5.56 15.54
CA ASP A 45 2.14 -4.14 15.75
C ASP A 45 2.60 -3.46 14.45
N GLU A 46 3.39 -4.15 13.63
CA GLU A 46 3.81 -3.69 12.30
C GLU A 46 2.63 -3.64 11.32
N GLU A 47 1.73 -4.63 11.34
CA GLU A 47 0.49 -4.61 10.55
C GLU A 47 -0.36 -3.37 10.89
N ASN A 48 -0.54 -3.08 12.18
CA ASN A 48 -1.28 -1.92 12.64
C ASN A 48 -0.59 -0.61 12.22
N ALA A 49 0.74 -0.56 12.25
CA ALA A 49 1.51 0.60 11.80
C ALA A 49 1.36 0.83 10.29
N LEU A 50 1.40 -0.24 9.49
CA LEU A 50 1.18 -0.23 8.04
C LEU A 50 -0.25 0.17 7.70
N ALA A 51 -1.25 -0.36 8.39
CA ALA A 51 -2.65 0.01 8.21
C ALA A 51 -2.88 1.50 8.49
N ALA A 52 -2.35 2.00 9.61
CA ALA A 52 -2.44 3.42 9.95
C ALA A 52 -1.69 4.30 8.94
N ALA A 53 -0.58 3.83 8.38
CA ALA A 53 0.14 4.51 7.30
C ALA A 53 -0.67 4.54 5.99
N ALA A 54 -1.30 3.43 5.62
CA ALA A 54 -2.18 3.34 4.46
C ALA A 54 -3.39 4.28 4.59
N GLU A 55 -4.01 4.37 5.77
CA GLU A 55 -5.10 5.33 6.02
C GLU A 55 -4.62 6.79 5.90
N ARG A 56 -3.44 7.13 6.44
CA ARG A 56 -2.87 8.48 6.30
C ARG A 56 -2.58 8.82 4.84
N ALA A 57 -1.92 7.93 4.12
CA ALA A 57 -1.59 8.12 2.70
C ALA A 57 -2.86 8.26 1.85
N LEU A 58 -3.92 7.50 2.16
CA LEU A 58 -5.20 7.62 1.49
C LEU A 58 -5.83 9.00 1.69
N LEU A 59 -5.85 9.49 2.93
CA LEU A 59 -6.38 10.82 3.25
C LEU A 59 -5.55 11.93 2.60
N GLU A 60 -4.23 11.79 2.60
CA GLU A 60 -3.32 12.74 1.95
C GLU A 60 -3.56 12.79 0.44
N GLU A 61 -3.61 11.65 -0.24
CA GLU A 61 -3.87 11.57 -1.68
C GLU A 61 -5.24 12.17 -2.05
N GLN A 62 -6.27 11.89 -1.26
CA GLN A 62 -7.62 12.46 -1.45
C GLN A 62 -7.65 13.98 -1.27
N SER A 63 -6.72 14.54 -0.50
CA SER A 63 -6.64 15.98 -0.23
C SER A 63 -5.87 16.77 -1.29
N LEU A 64 -5.19 16.11 -2.22
CA LEU A 64 -4.42 16.75 -3.28
C LEU A 64 -5.34 17.51 -4.27
N GLU A 65 -4.82 18.57 -4.88
CA GLU A 65 -5.55 19.31 -5.94
C GLU A 65 -5.88 18.44 -7.16
N ARG A 66 -5.10 17.38 -7.38
CA ARG A 66 -5.26 16.42 -8.48
C ARG A 66 -5.06 14.99 -7.96
N PRO A 67 -6.07 14.41 -7.30
CA PRO A 67 -5.96 13.07 -6.75
C PRO A 67 -5.85 12.02 -7.85
N SER A 68 -4.96 11.04 -7.67
CA SER A 68 -4.83 9.87 -8.53
C SER A 68 -5.86 8.81 -8.15
N ARG A 69 -6.77 8.49 -9.07
CA ARG A 69 -7.77 7.43 -8.85
C ARG A 69 -7.13 6.07 -8.61
N ALA A 70 -6.06 5.74 -9.33
CA ALA A 70 -5.34 4.49 -9.16
C ALA A 70 -4.70 4.39 -7.76
N MET A 71 -4.12 5.49 -7.28
CA MET A 71 -3.51 5.56 -5.95
C MET A 71 -4.57 5.41 -4.86
N ILE A 72 -5.71 6.11 -4.99
CA ILE A 72 -6.84 6.00 -4.05
C ILE A 72 -7.38 4.57 -4.02
N GLU A 73 -7.60 3.95 -5.18
CA GLU A 73 -8.12 2.59 -5.27
C GLU A 73 -7.18 1.60 -4.59
N PHE A 74 -5.89 1.68 -4.89
CA PHE A 74 -4.87 0.84 -4.28
C PHE A 74 -4.79 1.04 -2.76
N LEU A 75 -4.62 2.28 -2.30
CA LEU A 75 -4.51 2.60 -0.89
C LEU A 75 -5.77 2.25 -0.10
N SER A 76 -6.96 2.24 -0.73
CA SER A 76 -8.21 1.90 -0.06
C SER A 76 -8.35 0.41 0.30
N LYS A 77 -7.59 -0.47 -0.36
CA LYS A 77 -7.67 -1.93 -0.21
C LYS A 77 -6.32 -2.56 0.11
N TRP A 78 -5.36 -1.78 0.57
CA TRP A 78 -3.98 -2.22 0.74
C TRP A 78 -3.84 -3.39 1.73
N MET A 79 -4.42 -3.28 2.93
CA MET A 79 -4.30 -4.35 3.93
C MET A 79 -5.09 -5.60 3.54
N GLU A 80 -6.28 -5.41 2.97
CA GLU A 80 -7.09 -6.49 2.37
C GLU A 80 -6.32 -7.23 1.27
N ALA A 81 -5.64 -6.52 0.37
CA ALA A 81 -4.85 -7.11 -0.70
C ALA A 81 -3.60 -7.83 -0.20
N MET A 82 -2.94 -7.31 0.83
CA MET A 82 -1.70 -7.88 1.36
C MET A 82 -1.93 -9.10 2.27
N LEU A 83 -2.87 -9.01 3.21
CA LEU A 83 -3.04 -9.99 4.31
C LEU A 83 -4.39 -10.71 4.27
N GLY A 84 -5.38 -10.14 3.58
CA GLY A 84 -6.67 -10.77 3.35
C GLY A 84 -7.52 -10.90 4.62
N ARG A 85 -7.77 -12.14 5.03
CA ARG A 85 -8.96 -12.65 5.76
C ARG A 85 -9.45 -11.89 7.01
N ASP A 86 -8.63 -11.02 7.58
CA ASP A 86 -8.92 -10.26 8.79
C ASP A 86 -9.08 -8.75 8.54
N TRP A 87 -9.15 -8.30 7.28
CA TRP A 87 -9.16 -6.89 6.90
C TRP A 87 -10.31 -6.53 5.94
N ASP A 88 -10.95 -5.39 6.19
CA ASP A 88 -11.88 -4.66 5.29
C ASP A 88 -11.21 -3.33 4.90
N GLY A 89 -10.68 -3.26 3.67
CA GLY A 89 -9.84 -2.17 3.23
C GLY A 89 -8.54 -2.06 4.03
N ASN A 90 -8.43 -1.04 4.89
CA ASN A 90 -7.33 -0.83 5.83
C ASN A 90 -7.73 -1.02 7.30
N ARG A 91 -8.92 -1.55 7.57
CA ARG A 91 -9.44 -1.77 8.92
C ARG A 91 -9.53 -3.24 9.24
N ARG A 92 -9.23 -3.61 10.48
CA ARG A 92 -9.35 -4.98 10.96
C ARG A 92 -10.82 -5.33 11.24
N LEU A 93 -11.24 -6.55 10.89
CA LEU A 93 -12.59 -7.10 11.15
C LEU A 93 -12.84 -7.38 12.64
#